data_AF-A0AAF3F5C5-F1
#
_entry.id   AF-A0AAF3F5C5-F1
#
_cell.length_a   1.000
_cell.length_b   1.000
_cell.length_c   1.000
_cell.angle_alpha   90.00
_cell.angle_beta   90.00
_cell.angle_gamma   90.00
#
_symmetry.space_group_name_H-M   'P 1'
#
loop_
_entity.id
_entity.type
_entity.pdbx_description
1 polymer ?
#
loop_
_entity_poly.entity_id
_entity_poly.type
_entity_poly.pdbx_seq_one_letter_code
_entity_poly.pdbx_strand_id
1 'polypeptide(L)'
;MNFLVYFLVIIGIVEVSSAAPRVDTETQCMDVLKLAGTSDWFGVNVGHAIHSMSVRILQRFEPTTNENNSVPTINMDSFADPAILPNAPDRRGPSDAMYLTDGMKTLDEVLSHMNEKGWDIKYFSPLERVVHAFHMEEAWAMVLKEYEMVKQNPPSSTVCSCARDVENNGVLKMLRFTAIAIRDGPLVYGNKLSSYSKPWEYYVKYTYHMKPQKEEKVYKKDENWISLDQLLMTEKKSMPPLKDAQSWEQWKDIGEMKMAEHFDTALFLYCSLNKI
;
A
#
# COMPACT_ATOMS: atom_id res chain seq x y z
N MET A 1 0.00 13.31 81.41
CA MET A 1 -0.70 13.64 80.17
C MET A 1 0.20 13.26 79.01
N ASN A 2 -0.17 12.20 78.30
CA ASN A 2 0.57 11.58 77.21
C ASN A 2 0.51 12.43 75.94
N PHE A 3 1.64 12.64 75.27
CA PHE A 3 1.70 12.77 73.82
C PHE A 3 3.03 12.18 73.32
N LEU A 4 2.99 10.92 72.88
CA LEU A 4 4.02 10.32 72.04
C LEU A 4 3.81 10.83 70.61
N VAL A 5 4.80 11.50 70.04
CA VAL A 5 4.86 11.85 68.62
C VAL A 5 5.80 10.85 67.95
N TYR A 6 5.23 9.98 67.11
CA TYR A 6 5.99 9.07 66.25
C TYR A 6 6.56 9.85 65.06
N PHE A 7 7.88 9.93 64.95
CA PHE A 7 8.57 10.33 63.72
C PHE A 7 8.70 9.10 62.80
N LEU A 8 7.92 9.09 61.71
CA LEU A 8 8.11 8.19 60.58
C LEU A 8 9.20 8.78 59.67
N VAL A 9 10.37 8.12 59.64
CA VAL A 9 11.42 8.37 58.64
C VAL A 9 11.03 7.60 57.37
N ILE A 10 10.51 8.30 56.36
CA ILE A 10 10.33 7.74 55.01
C ILE A 10 11.66 7.88 54.27
N ILE A 11 12.37 6.76 54.12
CA ILE A 11 13.51 6.65 53.21
C ILE A 11 12.93 6.58 51.79
N GLY A 12 12.96 7.71 51.08
CA GLY A 12 12.64 7.76 49.66
C GLY A 12 13.74 7.07 48.86
N ILE A 13 13.45 5.87 48.35
CA ILE A 13 14.25 5.24 47.31
C ILE A 13 13.99 6.04 46.03
N VAL A 14 14.98 6.83 45.60
CA VAL A 14 14.98 7.41 44.26
C VAL A 14 15.40 6.29 43.30
N GLU A 15 14.42 5.60 42.73
CA GLU A 15 14.65 4.76 41.56
C GLU A 15 15.04 5.67 40.40
N VAL A 16 16.34 5.72 40.11
CA VAL A 16 16.85 6.25 38.85
C VAL A 16 16.48 5.23 37.78
N SER A 17 15.25 5.32 37.27
CA SER A 17 14.84 4.57 36.10
C SER A 17 15.65 5.07 34.92
N SER A 18 16.72 4.36 34.55
CA SER A 18 17.40 4.59 33.28
C SER A 18 16.43 4.20 32.18
N ALA A 19 15.66 5.15 31.69
CA ALA A 19 14.99 5.00 30.41
C ALA A 19 16.09 4.81 29.37
N ALA A 20 16.32 3.57 28.96
CA ALA A 20 17.09 3.28 27.75
C ALA A 20 16.48 4.12 26.61
N PRO A 21 17.29 4.72 25.74
CA PRO A 21 16.76 5.45 24.59
C PRO A 21 15.83 4.51 23.83
N ARG A 22 14.60 4.96 23.59
CA ARG A 22 13.59 4.23 22.82
C ARG A 22 14.19 4.07 21.42
N VAL A 23 14.74 2.89 21.14
CA VAL A 23 15.24 2.55 19.80
C VAL A 23 14.03 2.61 18.88
N ASP A 24 14.12 3.46 17.87
CA ASP A 24 13.03 3.67 16.92
C ASP A 24 12.97 2.46 15.99
N THR A 25 12.01 1.57 16.25
CA THR A 25 11.85 0.29 15.55
C THR A 25 11.63 0.47 14.05
N GLU A 26 11.08 1.62 13.64
CA GLU A 26 10.88 2.01 12.24
C GLU A 26 12.22 2.13 11.50
N THR A 27 13.16 2.92 12.02
CA THR A 27 14.48 3.11 11.39
C THR A 27 15.25 1.78 11.28
N GLN A 28 15.10 0.91 12.28
CA GLN A 28 15.78 -0.38 12.31
C GLN A 28 15.26 -1.35 11.25
N CYS A 29 13.96 -1.39 10.99
CA CYS A 29 13.42 -2.31 9.98
C CYS A 29 13.70 -1.87 8.56
N MET A 30 13.80 -0.56 8.32
CA MET A 30 14.18 -0.06 6.99
C MET A 30 15.61 -0.45 6.62
N ASP A 31 16.54 -0.33 7.56
CA ASP A 31 17.92 -0.74 7.32
C ASP A 31 18.02 -2.25 7.05
N VAL A 32 17.24 -3.07 7.78
CA VAL A 32 17.18 -4.52 7.56
C VAL A 32 16.67 -4.85 6.15
N LEU A 33 15.57 -4.21 5.71
CA LEU A 33 15.02 -4.44 4.37
C LEU A 33 15.99 -3.97 3.28
N LYS A 34 16.65 -2.82 3.47
CA LYS A 34 17.62 -2.30 2.50
C LYS A 34 18.85 -3.21 2.38
N LEU A 35 19.36 -3.73 3.49
CA LEU A 35 20.45 -4.72 3.49
C LEU A 35 20.05 -6.03 2.83
N ALA A 36 18.75 -6.37 2.82
CA ALA A 36 18.20 -7.51 2.09
C ALA A 36 18.03 -7.25 0.58
N GLY A 37 18.42 -6.08 0.08
CA GLY A 37 18.39 -5.73 -1.34
C GLY A 37 17.09 -5.10 -1.83
N THR A 38 16.18 -4.72 -0.92
CA THR A 38 14.97 -3.97 -1.30
C THR A 38 15.29 -2.56 -1.76
N SER A 39 14.41 -1.98 -2.56
CA SER A 39 14.54 -0.59 -3.02
C SER A 39 14.24 0.42 -1.91
N ASP A 40 14.62 1.68 -2.07
CA ASP A 40 14.22 2.78 -1.17
C ASP A 40 12.69 3.06 -1.18
N TRP A 41 11.94 2.36 -2.04
CA TRP A 41 10.51 2.52 -2.30
C TRP A 41 9.68 1.30 -1.90
N PHE A 42 10.20 0.37 -1.09
CA PHE A 42 9.52 -0.89 -0.74
C PHE A 42 8.05 -0.70 -0.35
N GLY A 43 7.72 0.24 0.54
CA GLY A 43 6.33 0.49 0.94
C GLY A 43 5.42 0.96 -0.20
N VAL A 44 5.95 1.74 -1.15
CA VAL A 44 5.22 2.20 -2.35
C VAL A 44 5.00 1.04 -3.31
N ASN A 45 6.07 0.31 -3.62
CA ASN A 45 6.05 -0.81 -4.58
C ASN A 45 5.11 -1.92 -4.11
N VAL A 46 5.27 -2.35 -2.86
CA VAL A 46 4.43 -3.37 -2.25
C VAL A 46 2.99 -2.88 -2.15
N GLY A 47 2.76 -1.67 -1.63
CA GLY A 47 1.43 -1.11 -1.45
C GLY A 47 0.65 -0.97 -2.75
N HIS A 48 1.33 -0.63 -3.85
CA HIS A 48 0.76 -0.70 -5.20
C HIS A 48 0.42 -2.15 -5.57
N ALA A 49 1.41 -3.04 -5.57
CA ALA A 49 1.21 -4.38 -6.09
C ALA A 49 0.10 -5.17 -5.36
N ILE A 50 -0.13 -4.91 -4.07
CA ILE A 50 -1.13 -5.64 -3.27
C ILE A 50 -2.49 -4.94 -3.16
N HIS A 51 -2.69 -3.75 -3.75
CA HIS A 51 -3.89 -2.94 -3.50
C HIS A 51 -5.19 -3.59 -3.96
N SER A 52 -5.14 -4.48 -4.95
CA SER A 52 -6.28 -5.22 -5.49
C SER A 52 -6.18 -6.73 -5.27
N MET A 53 -5.28 -7.19 -4.39
CA MET A 53 -4.99 -8.60 -4.17
C MET A 53 -6.23 -9.41 -3.71
N SER A 54 -6.32 -10.67 -4.13
CA SER A 54 -7.33 -11.65 -3.72
C SER A 54 -6.70 -13.02 -3.45
N VAL A 55 -7.41 -13.92 -2.76
CA VAL A 55 -6.94 -15.30 -2.52
C VAL A 55 -6.62 -16.03 -3.83
N ARG A 56 -7.41 -15.85 -4.89
CA ARG A 56 -7.17 -16.46 -6.20
C ARG A 56 -5.78 -16.13 -6.74
N ILE A 57 -5.38 -14.86 -6.62
CA ILE A 57 -4.06 -14.40 -7.07
C ILE A 57 -2.97 -14.91 -6.14
N LEU A 58 -3.16 -14.85 -4.82
CA LEU A 58 -2.19 -15.36 -3.85
C LEU A 58 -1.92 -16.85 -4.01
N GLN A 59 -2.90 -17.63 -4.43
CA GLN A 59 -2.74 -19.06 -4.72
C GLN A 59 -1.79 -19.37 -5.88
N ARG A 60 -1.43 -18.38 -6.71
CA ARG A 60 -0.37 -18.52 -7.72
C ARG A 60 1.02 -18.52 -7.10
N PHE A 61 1.19 -17.85 -5.95
CA PHE A 61 2.45 -17.77 -5.20
C PHE A 61 2.56 -18.93 -4.20
N GLU A 62 1.49 -19.16 -3.41
CA GLU A 62 1.38 -20.30 -2.51
C GLU A 62 -0.01 -20.97 -2.63
N PRO A 63 -0.10 -22.16 -3.25
CA PRO A 63 -1.39 -22.80 -3.59
C PRO A 63 -2.33 -23.07 -2.41
N THR A 64 -1.79 -23.19 -1.20
CA THR A 64 -2.57 -23.47 0.02
C THR A 64 -3.13 -22.21 0.70
N THR A 65 -2.87 -21.02 0.13
CA THR A 65 -3.34 -19.75 0.67
C THR A 65 -4.87 -19.72 0.76
N ASN A 66 -5.38 -19.19 1.86
CA ASN A 66 -6.79 -18.97 2.13
C ASN A 66 -7.02 -17.53 2.63
N GLU A 67 -8.23 -17.19 3.09
CA GLU A 67 -8.57 -15.83 3.54
C GLU A 67 -7.81 -15.37 4.79
N ASN A 68 -7.09 -16.25 5.49
CA ASN A 68 -6.20 -15.92 6.60
C ASN A 68 -4.72 -15.80 6.15
N ASN A 69 -4.46 -14.90 5.19
CA ASN A 69 -3.18 -14.78 4.47
C ASN A 69 -2.27 -13.64 4.94
N SER A 70 -2.73 -12.77 5.84
CA SER A 70 -1.96 -11.63 6.38
C SER A 70 -1.45 -10.64 5.32
N VAL A 71 -2.01 -10.65 4.10
CA VAL A 71 -1.72 -9.69 3.04
C VAL A 71 -2.81 -8.61 3.08
N PRO A 72 -2.52 -7.39 3.56
CA PRO A 72 -3.50 -6.32 3.55
C PRO A 72 -3.79 -5.87 2.12
N THR A 73 -5.03 -5.48 1.86
CA THR A 73 -5.49 -5.05 0.54
C THR A 73 -6.58 -4.00 0.66
N ILE A 74 -6.88 -3.28 -0.40
CA ILE A 74 -7.96 -2.30 -0.40
C ILE A 74 -9.29 -3.06 -0.53
N ASN A 75 -10.27 -2.66 0.26
CA ASN A 75 -11.64 -3.12 0.07
C ASN A 75 -12.17 -2.53 -1.25
N MET A 76 -12.51 -3.40 -2.21
CA MET A 76 -13.01 -2.99 -3.53
C MET A 76 -14.40 -2.36 -3.47
N ASP A 77 -15.18 -2.61 -2.41
CA ASP A 77 -16.34 -1.79 -2.15
C ASP A 77 -15.88 -0.45 -1.55
N SER A 78 -15.87 0.57 -2.41
CA SER A 78 -15.47 1.93 -2.06
C SER A 78 -16.42 2.60 -1.06
N PHE A 79 -17.62 2.05 -0.83
CA PHE A 79 -18.58 2.55 0.15
C PHE A 79 -18.54 1.81 1.49
N ALA A 80 -17.87 0.65 1.55
CA ALA A 80 -17.79 -0.14 2.76
C ALA A 80 -16.57 0.21 3.64
N ASP A 81 -16.77 0.09 4.95
CA ASP A 81 -15.71 0.11 5.96
C ASP A 81 -15.36 -1.32 6.42
N PRO A 82 -14.07 -1.60 6.72
CA PRO A 82 -12.94 -0.68 6.61
C PRO A 82 -12.46 -0.52 5.15
N ALA A 83 -11.82 0.61 4.86
CA ALA A 83 -11.26 0.90 3.54
C ALA A 83 -10.11 -0.04 3.12
N ILE A 84 -9.42 -0.63 4.11
CA ILE A 84 -8.33 -1.59 3.96
C ILE A 84 -8.71 -2.83 4.76
N LEU A 85 -8.63 -3.98 4.11
CA LEU A 85 -8.82 -5.27 4.73
C LEU A 85 -7.46 -5.77 5.25
N PRO A 86 -7.40 -6.40 6.44
CA PRO A 86 -6.16 -6.95 6.98
C PRO A 86 -5.69 -8.21 6.24
N ASN A 87 -6.56 -8.84 5.45
CA ASN A 87 -6.26 -10.00 4.62
C ASN A 87 -6.91 -9.83 3.24
N ALA A 88 -6.29 -10.42 2.22
CA ALA A 88 -6.87 -10.48 0.89
C ALA A 88 -8.10 -11.42 0.91
N PRO A 89 -9.28 -10.96 0.45
CA PRO A 89 -10.49 -11.77 0.48
C PRO A 89 -10.50 -12.80 -0.65
N ASP A 90 -11.31 -13.85 -0.50
CA ASP A 90 -11.68 -14.68 -1.64
C ASP A 90 -12.80 -13.99 -2.43
N ARG A 91 -12.55 -13.73 -3.71
CA ARG A 91 -13.50 -13.06 -4.61
C ARG A 91 -14.06 -13.99 -5.69
N ARG A 92 -13.81 -15.30 -5.57
CA ARG A 92 -14.33 -16.27 -6.53
C ARG A 92 -15.86 -16.27 -6.48
N GLY A 93 -16.46 -15.88 -7.60
CA GLY A 93 -17.89 -16.01 -7.83
C GLY A 93 -18.28 -17.37 -8.37
N PRO A 94 -19.59 -17.65 -8.54
CA PRO A 94 -20.09 -18.85 -9.20
C PRO A 94 -19.51 -19.08 -10.60
N SER A 95 -19.12 -18.00 -11.28
CA SER A 95 -18.52 -17.97 -12.61
C SER A 95 -17.06 -18.44 -12.64
N ASP A 96 -16.35 -18.46 -11.52
CA ASP A 96 -14.94 -18.89 -11.48
C ASP A 96 -14.80 -20.39 -11.84
N ALA A 97 -15.84 -21.18 -11.60
CA ALA A 97 -15.95 -22.58 -12.03
C ALA A 97 -16.33 -22.75 -13.51
N MET A 98 -16.85 -21.69 -14.15
CA MET A 98 -17.30 -21.72 -15.56
C MET A 98 -16.16 -21.43 -16.53
N TYR A 99 -15.22 -20.57 -16.14
CA TYR A 99 -14.11 -20.14 -17.00
C TYR A 99 -12.82 -20.89 -16.68
N LEU A 100 -12.15 -21.39 -17.73
CA LEU A 100 -10.89 -22.12 -17.60
C LEU A 100 -9.68 -21.18 -17.41
N THR A 101 -9.65 -20.07 -18.14
CA THR A 101 -8.49 -19.18 -18.20
C THR A 101 -8.63 -18.02 -17.21
N ASP A 102 -7.52 -17.65 -16.58
CA ASP A 102 -7.48 -16.53 -15.65
C ASP A 102 -7.90 -15.20 -16.29
N GLY A 103 -7.52 -14.96 -17.55
CA GLY A 103 -7.97 -13.77 -18.27
C GLY A 103 -9.50 -13.67 -18.40
N MET A 104 -10.21 -14.79 -18.59
CA MET A 104 -11.68 -14.78 -18.62
C MET A 104 -12.28 -14.59 -17.23
N LYS A 105 -11.67 -15.17 -16.19
CA LYS A 105 -12.09 -14.98 -14.80
C LYS A 105 -11.94 -13.52 -14.36
N THR A 106 -10.82 -12.89 -14.71
CA THR A 106 -10.54 -11.48 -14.41
C THR A 106 -11.47 -10.55 -15.20
N LEU A 107 -11.72 -10.85 -16.49
CA LEU A 107 -12.70 -10.10 -17.28
C LEU A 107 -14.12 -10.22 -16.69
N ASP A 108 -14.53 -11.43 -16.33
CA ASP A 108 -15.86 -11.69 -15.75
C ASP A 108 -16.05 -10.99 -14.41
N GLU A 109 -15.03 -10.96 -13.54
CA GLU A 109 -15.08 -10.23 -12.28
C GLU A 109 -15.36 -8.74 -12.51
N VAL A 110 -14.66 -8.10 -13.46
CA VAL A 110 -14.91 -6.69 -13.80
C VAL A 110 -16.31 -6.49 -14.41
N LEU A 111 -16.70 -7.33 -15.37
CA LEU A 111 -17.96 -7.15 -16.09
C LEU A 111 -19.18 -7.48 -15.23
N SER A 112 -19.07 -8.40 -14.28
CA SER A 112 -20.12 -8.71 -13.31
C SER A 112 -20.47 -7.51 -12.42
N HIS A 113 -19.52 -6.60 -12.21
CA HIS A 113 -19.69 -5.38 -11.40
C HIS A 113 -19.69 -4.10 -12.25
N MET A 114 -19.83 -4.18 -13.58
CA MET A 114 -19.65 -3.02 -14.48
C MET A 114 -20.63 -1.86 -14.22
N ASN A 115 -21.78 -2.14 -13.60
CA ASN A 115 -22.79 -1.14 -13.26
C ASN A 115 -22.70 -0.67 -11.79
N GLU A 116 -21.81 -1.26 -11.01
CA GLU A 116 -21.60 -0.93 -9.61
C GLU A 116 -20.65 0.26 -9.50
N LYS A 117 -21.23 1.43 -9.18
CA LYS A 117 -20.49 2.68 -9.04
C LYS A 117 -19.44 2.61 -7.93
N GLY A 118 -19.69 1.80 -6.90
CA GLY A 118 -18.84 1.66 -5.73
C GLY A 118 -17.76 0.60 -5.87
N TRP A 119 -17.73 -0.17 -6.96
CA TRP A 119 -16.83 -1.30 -7.09
C TRP A 119 -15.51 -0.90 -7.76
N ASP A 120 -14.40 -1.38 -7.20
CA ASP A 120 -13.02 -1.16 -7.67
C ASP A 120 -12.68 0.34 -7.78
N ILE A 121 -12.09 0.81 -8.88
CA ILE A 121 -11.75 2.22 -9.07
C ILE A 121 -13.01 2.99 -9.44
N LYS A 122 -13.57 3.70 -8.45
CA LYS A 122 -14.88 4.38 -8.50
C LYS A 122 -15.06 5.30 -9.71
N TYR A 123 -14.00 6.01 -10.11
CA TYR A 123 -14.06 7.00 -11.20
C TYR A 123 -13.60 6.46 -12.55
N PHE A 124 -13.22 5.19 -12.63
CA PHE A 124 -12.90 4.54 -13.90
C PHE A 124 -14.18 4.04 -14.56
N SER A 125 -14.22 4.17 -15.89
CA SER A 125 -15.18 3.50 -16.75
C SER A 125 -14.94 1.98 -16.74
N PRO A 126 -15.92 1.17 -17.18
CA PRO A 126 -15.74 -0.28 -17.26
C PRO A 126 -14.52 -0.70 -18.10
N LEU A 127 -14.25 -0.01 -19.22
CA LEU A 127 -13.08 -0.31 -20.05
C LEU A 127 -11.76 -0.05 -19.31
N GLU A 128 -11.69 1.05 -18.55
CA GLU A 128 -10.51 1.39 -17.74
C GLU A 128 -10.30 0.40 -16.59
N ARG A 129 -11.37 -0.09 -15.96
CA ARG A 129 -11.30 -1.17 -14.96
C ARG A 129 -10.79 -2.47 -15.57
N VAL A 130 -11.24 -2.82 -16.78
CA VAL A 130 -10.71 -3.99 -17.51
C VAL A 130 -9.20 -3.83 -17.75
N VAL A 131 -8.77 -2.68 -18.28
CA VAL A 131 -7.35 -2.40 -18.51
C VAL A 131 -6.53 -2.45 -17.22
N HIS A 132 -7.04 -1.84 -16.15
CA HIS A 132 -6.39 -1.88 -14.83
C HIS A 132 -6.26 -3.30 -14.30
N ALA A 133 -7.31 -4.12 -14.40
CA ALA A 133 -7.26 -5.52 -13.97
C ALA A 133 -6.19 -6.31 -14.73
N PHE A 134 -6.11 -6.17 -16.05
CA PHE A 134 -5.07 -6.81 -16.86
C PHE A 134 -3.65 -6.25 -16.61
N HIS A 135 -3.53 -4.96 -16.29
CA HIS A 135 -2.26 -4.38 -15.86
C HIS A 135 -1.75 -5.04 -14.57
N MET A 136 -2.63 -5.27 -13.59
CA MET A 136 -2.25 -5.97 -12.36
C MET A 136 -1.91 -7.44 -12.61
N GLU A 137 -2.61 -8.12 -13.51
CA GLU A 137 -2.26 -9.50 -13.93
C GLU A 137 -0.84 -9.60 -14.47
N GLU A 138 -0.44 -8.69 -15.36
CA GLU A 138 0.93 -8.63 -15.89
C GLU A 138 1.95 -8.33 -14.78
N ALA A 139 1.65 -7.36 -13.91
CA ALA A 139 2.51 -7.02 -12.78
C ALA A 139 2.73 -8.23 -11.85
N TRP A 140 1.68 -8.98 -11.53
CA TRP A 140 1.78 -10.17 -10.68
C TRP A 140 2.51 -11.33 -11.37
N ALA A 141 2.37 -11.49 -12.69
CA ALA A 141 3.15 -12.47 -13.44
C ALA A 141 4.67 -12.18 -13.36
N MET A 142 5.05 -10.91 -13.32
CA MET A 142 6.45 -10.51 -13.11
C MET A 142 6.91 -10.71 -11.67
N VAL A 143 6.08 -10.35 -10.68
CA VAL A 143 6.37 -10.62 -9.26
C VAL A 143 6.55 -12.12 -9.00
N LEU A 144 5.77 -12.98 -9.66
CA LEU A 144 5.88 -14.43 -9.49
C LEU A 144 7.28 -14.96 -9.87
N LYS A 145 7.93 -14.38 -10.89
CA LYS A 145 9.30 -14.77 -11.27
C LYS A 145 10.30 -14.47 -10.15
N GLU A 146 10.20 -13.27 -9.55
CA GLU A 146 11.02 -12.86 -8.40
C GLU A 146 10.70 -13.70 -7.16
N TYR A 147 9.43 -14.01 -6.94
CA TYR A 147 8.98 -14.83 -5.82
C TYR A 147 9.62 -16.22 -5.82
N GLU A 148 9.71 -16.86 -6.98
CA GLU A 148 10.40 -18.15 -7.09
C GLU A 148 11.89 -18.05 -6.78
N MET A 149 12.54 -16.92 -7.08
CA MET A 149 13.94 -16.69 -6.70
C MET A 149 14.09 -16.46 -5.19
N VAL A 150 13.19 -15.71 -4.57
CA VAL A 150 13.12 -15.53 -3.11
C VAL A 150 12.89 -16.88 -2.43
N LYS A 151 12.03 -17.74 -2.98
CA LYS A 151 11.75 -19.08 -2.44
C LYS A 151 12.99 -19.99 -2.46
N GLN A 152 13.83 -19.87 -3.48
CA GLN A 152 15.09 -20.61 -3.58
C GLN A 152 16.16 -20.11 -2.59
N ASN A 153 16.17 -18.80 -2.29
CA ASN A 153 17.09 -18.17 -1.35
C ASN A 153 16.31 -17.38 -0.30
N PRO A 154 15.67 -18.08 0.65
CA PRO A 154 14.72 -17.45 1.54
C PRO A 154 15.39 -16.43 2.47
N PRO A 155 14.74 -15.27 2.69
CA PRO A 155 15.24 -14.25 3.60
C PRO A 155 15.27 -14.75 5.05
N SER A 156 16.06 -14.08 5.88
CA SER A 156 16.12 -14.39 7.31
C SER A 156 14.79 -14.05 8.01
N SER A 157 14.54 -14.68 9.16
CA SER A 157 13.37 -14.38 9.98
C SER A 157 13.29 -12.90 10.40
N THR A 158 14.44 -12.25 10.61
CA THR A 158 14.52 -10.81 10.89
C THR A 158 14.02 -9.97 9.71
N VAL A 159 14.44 -10.31 8.49
CA VAL A 159 13.95 -9.64 7.27
C VAL A 159 12.44 -9.84 7.13
N CYS A 160 11.94 -11.06 7.33
CA CYS A 160 10.51 -11.32 7.27
C CYS A 160 9.70 -10.68 8.40
N SER A 161 10.26 -10.49 9.59
CA SER A 161 9.63 -9.71 10.65
C SER A 161 9.42 -8.27 10.20
N CYS A 162 10.42 -7.65 9.57
CA CYS A 162 10.33 -6.27 9.08
C CYS A 162 9.43 -6.12 7.85
N ALA A 163 9.45 -7.10 6.93
CA ALA A 163 8.55 -7.11 5.78
C ALA A 163 7.07 -7.21 6.20
N ARG A 164 6.77 -7.98 7.25
CA ARG A 164 5.40 -8.12 7.79
C ARG A 164 4.94 -6.97 8.68
N ASP A 165 5.86 -6.14 9.17
CA ASP A 165 5.54 -4.98 10.00
C ASP A 165 5.00 -3.82 9.16
N VAL A 166 3.82 -4.02 8.59
CA VAL A 166 3.20 -3.11 7.61
C VAL A 166 2.88 -1.72 8.17
N GLU A 167 2.82 -1.57 9.49
CA GLU A 167 2.65 -0.28 10.16
C GLU A 167 3.93 0.56 10.11
N ASN A 168 5.11 -0.08 10.09
CA ASN A 168 6.42 0.60 10.20
C ASN A 168 7.31 0.47 8.95
N ASN A 169 6.86 -0.17 7.87
CA ASN A 169 7.63 -0.32 6.62
C ASN A 169 7.04 0.45 5.42
N GLY A 170 6.04 1.30 5.68
CA GLY A 170 5.39 2.16 4.69
C GLY A 170 4.30 1.50 3.84
N VAL A 171 4.12 0.17 3.90
CA VAL A 171 3.10 -0.55 3.10
C VAL A 171 1.69 -0.06 3.41
N LEU A 172 1.31 -0.02 4.70
CA LEU A 172 -0.04 0.39 5.07
C LEU A 172 -0.28 1.87 4.79
N LYS A 173 0.77 2.69 4.87
CA LYS A 173 0.71 4.11 4.50
C LYS A 173 0.39 4.29 3.03
N MET A 174 1.04 3.50 2.16
CA MET A 174 0.73 3.50 0.73
C MET A 174 -0.68 2.98 0.45
N LEU A 175 -1.11 1.88 1.09
CA LEU A 175 -2.48 1.37 0.92
C LEU A 175 -3.54 2.40 1.35
N ARG A 176 -3.32 3.13 2.44
CA ARG A 176 -4.21 4.23 2.86
C ARG A 176 -4.28 5.34 1.81
N PHE A 177 -3.15 5.70 1.22
CA PHE A 177 -3.10 6.69 0.15
C PHE A 177 -3.83 6.19 -1.11
N THR A 178 -3.53 5.00 -1.59
CA THR A 178 -4.18 4.38 -2.75
C THR A 178 -5.69 4.22 -2.51
N ALA A 179 -6.11 3.88 -1.29
CA ALA A 179 -7.53 3.80 -0.94
C ALA A 179 -8.24 5.14 -1.12
N ILE A 180 -7.61 6.26 -0.75
CA ILE A 180 -8.17 7.59 -1.01
C ILE A 180 -8.22 7.87 -2.52
N ALA A 181 -7.16 7.53 -3.27
CA ALA A 181 -7.12 7.74 -4.72
C ALA A 181 -8.21 6.96 -5.48
N ILE A 182 -8.45 5.70 -5.07
CA ILE A 182 -9.49 4.82 -5.64
C ILE A 182 -10.90 5.31 -5.28
N ARG A 183 -11.12 5.68 -4.02
CA ARG A 183 -12.44 6.06 -3.49
C ARG A 183 -12.84 7.49 -3.83
N ASP A 184 -11.88 8.40 -3.90
CA ASP A 184 -12.09 9.84 -4.02
C ASP A 184 -11.04 10.46 -4.96
N GLY A 185 -10.85 9.87 -6.14
CA GLY A 185 -9.90 10.31 -7.17
C GLY A 185 -9.85 11.82 -7.43
N PRO A 186 -10.97 12.58 -7.48
CA PRO A 186 -10.93 14.04 -7.62
C PRO A 186 -10.14 14.77 -6.52
N LEU A 187 -10.05 14.21 -5.31
CA LEU A 187 -9.21 14.76 -4.23
C LEU A 187 -7.72 14.59 -4.51
N VAL A 188 -7.35 13.61 -5.34
CA VAL A 188 -5.96 13.21 -5.66
C VAL A 188 -5.50 13.68 -7.05
N TYR A 189 -6.40 13.83 -8.02
CA TYR A 189 -6.03 14.18 -9.40
C TYR A 189 -6.59 15.55 -9.86
N GLY A 190 -7.48 16.16 -9.07
CA GLY A 190 -8.18 17.41 -9.43
C GLY A 190 -7.68 18.68 -8.73
N ASN A 191 -6.74 18.57 -7.78
CA ASN A 191 -6.21 19.69 -7.00
C ASN A 191 -4.68 19.71 -7.04
N LYS A 192 -4.05 20.88 -6.87
CA LYS A 192 -2.59 20.98 -6.66
C LYS A 192 -2.23 20.30 -5.33
N LEU A 193 -1.87 19.03 -5.37
CA LEU A 193 -1.38 18.31 -4.22
C LEU A 193 0.12 18.52 -4.09
N SER A 194 0.52 19.08 -2.97
CA SER A 194 1.90 18.98 -2.51
C SER A 194 1.97 17.77 -1.57
N SER A 195 2.60 16.68 -2.02
CA SER A 195 3.07 15.65 -1.09
C SER A 195 4.48 15.98 -0.64
N TYR A 196 4.89 15.36 0.45
CA TYR A 196 6.28 15.26 0.84
C TYR A 196 6.60 13.79 1.01
N SER A 197 7.70 13.41 0.40
CA SER A 197 8.29 12.10 0.57
C SER A 197 9.71 12.25 1.03
N LYS A 198 10.03 11.55 2.10
CA LYS A 198 11.37 11.00 2.28
C LYS A 198 11.32 9.54 1.83
N PRO A 199 12.47 8.90 1.56
CA PRO A 199 12.53 7.45 1.69
C PRO A 199 11.79 7.06 2.97
N TRP A 200 10.79 6.18 2.87
CA TRP A 200 10.11 5.57 4.01
C TRP A 200 9.12 6.44 4.81
N GLU A 201 8.98 7.74 4.51
CA GLU A 201 7.91 8.56 5.08
C GLU A 201 7.08 9.27 3.99
N TYR A 202 5.77 9.02 3.97
CA TYR A 202 4.83 9.72 3.09
C TYR A 202 3.92 10.70 3.84
N TYR A 203 3.96 11.99 3.53
CA TYR A 203 3.02 12.96 4.08
C TYR A 203 2.23 13.59 2.93
N VAL A 204 0.91 13.40 2.94
CA VAL A 204 0.02 14.04 1.96
C VAL A 204 -0.58 15.27 2.60
N LYS A 205 -0.14 16.45 2.14
CA LYS A 205 -0.76 17.71 2.52
C LYS A 205 -1.85 18.06 1.51
N TYR A 206 -3.10 17.78 1.87
CA TYR A 206 -4.25 18.27 1.14
C TYR A 206 -4.44 19.76 1.44
N THR A 207 -4.20 20.64 0.47
CA THR A 207 -4.65 22.03 0.56
C THR A 207 -6.04 22.10 -0.06
N TYR A 208 -7.07 21.93 0.76
CA TYR A 208 -8.44 22.16 0.32
C TYR A 208 -8.62 23.67 0.16
N HIS A 209 -8.74 24.17 -1.08
CA HIS A 209 -9.34 25.48 -1.31
C HIS A 209 -10.86 25.37 -1.09
N MET A 210 -11.31 25.09 0.13
CA MET A 210 -12.61 25.62 0.53
C MET A 210 -12.43 27.13 0.43
N LYS A 211 -13.13 27.84 -0.46
CA LYS A 211 -13.11 29.31 -0.45
C LYS A 211 -13.35 29.78 0.99
N PRO A 212 -12.34 30.28 1.75
CA PRO A 212 -12.64 30.82 3.05
C PRO A 212 -12.81 32.33 2.86
N GLN A 213 -13.83 32.92 3.46
CA GLN A 213 -13.61 34.26 3.98
C GLN A 213 -12.35 34.18 4.85
N LYS A 214 -11.26 34.79 4.36
CA LYS A 214 -10.00 35.15 5.03
C LYS A 214 -9.65 34.35 6.30
N GLU A 215 -8.60 33.54 6.22
CA GLU A 215 -7.31 33.85 6.87
C GLU A 215 -6.28 32.76 6.53
N GLU A 216 -5.18 33.20 5.91
CA GLU A 216 -4.08 32.39 5.44
C GLU A 216 -3.02 32.30 6.57
N LYS A 217 -2.77 31.11 7.12
CA LYS A 217 -1.55 30.85 7.90
C LYS A 217 -0.58 30.07 7.03
N VAL A 218 0.35 30.80 6.41
CA VAL A 218 1.45 30.27 5.61
C VAL A 218 2.47 29.64 6.56
N TYR A 219 2.58 28.32 6.56
CA TYR A 219 3.71 27.62 7.18
C TYR A 219 4.94 27.73 6.27
N LYS A 220 6.10 28.05 6.87
CA LYS A 220 7.38 28.25 6.17
C LYS A 220 7.74 27.02 5.34
N LYS A 221 8.18 27.30 4.12
CA LYS A 221 8.62 26.35 3.09
C LYS A 221 9.98 25.76 3.48
N ASP A 222 10.02 24.51 3.91
CA ASP A 222 11.28 23.73 3.93
C ASP A 222 11.67 23.36 2.48
N GLU A 223 12.96 23.24 2.22
CA GLU A 223 13.53 23.19 0.85
C GLU A 223 13.55 21.80 0.20
N ASN A 224 13.03 20.74 0.87
CA ASN A 224 13.14 19.34 0.42
C ASN A 224 11.80 18.69 -0.02
N TRP A 225 10.84 19.48 -0.51
CA TRP A 225 9.55 18.94 -0.98
C TRP A 225 9.65 18.51 -2.45
N ILE A 226 9.56 17.19 -2.70
CA ILE A 226 9.37 16.61 -4.03
C ILE A 226 7.88 16.67 -4.35
N SER A 227 7.50 17.16 -5.53
CA SER A 227 6.08 17.20 -5.93
C SER A 227 5.50 15.78 -6.09
N LEU A 228 4.21 15.60 -5.82
CA LEU A 228 3.52 14.30 -6.01
C LEU A 228 3.68 13.79 -7.46
N ASP A 229 3.74 14.74 -8.39
CA ASP A 229 4.00 14.52 -9.82
C ASP A 229 5.40 13.95 -10.11
N GLN A 230 6.39 14.19 -9.24
CA GLN A 230 7.74 13.62 -9.37
C GLN A 230 7.84 12.20 -8.79
N LEU A 231 6.97 11.86 -7.83
CA LEU A 231 7.03 10.57 -7.14
C LEU A 231 6.21 9.49 -7.82
N LEU A 232 5.10 9.87 -8.43
CA LEU A 232 4.25 9.00 -9.24
C LEU A 232 4.78 8.79 -10.67
N MET A 233 6.09 8.93 -10.88
CA MET A 233 6.72 8.99 -12.20
C MET A 233 5.98 9.93 -13.16
N THR A 234 6.45 11.17 -13.13
CA THR A 234 6.35 12.21 -14.17
C THR A 234 5.15 13.15 -14.11
N GLU A 235 5.47 14.42 -14.39
CA GLU A 235 4.61 15.55 -14.77
C GLU A 235 3.61 15.26 -15.92
N LYS A 236 3.33 14.00 -16.26
CA LYS A 236 2.35 13.61 -17.26
C LYS A 236 0.98 13.50 -16.60
N LYS A 237 0.18 14.54 -16.83
CA LYS A 237 -1.29 14.55 -16.94
C LYS A 237 -1.98 13.34 -16.30
N SER A 238 -2.80 13.59 -15.27
CA SER A 238 -3.98 12.79 -14.90
C SER A 238 -4.38 11.83 -16.03
N MET A 239 -4.33 10.51 -15.79
CA MET A 239 -4.63 9.49 -16.81
C MET A 239 -5.84 9.93 -17.62
N PRO A 240 -5.69 10.14 -18.94
CA PRO A 240 -6.79 10.62 -19.74
C PRO A 240 -7.87 9.53 -19.79
N PRO A 241 -9.15 9.92 -19.86
CA PRO A 241 -10.21 8.95 -20.11
C PRO A 241 -9.90 8.09 -21.33
N LEU A 242 -9.97 6.77 -21.19
CA LEU A 242 -9.71 5.83 -22.27
C LEU A 242 -10.90 5.79 -23.25
N LYS A 243 -10.74 6.44 -24.40
CA LYS A 243 -11.81 6.68 -25.38
C LYS A 243 -11.48 6.22 -26.80
N ASP A 244 -10.19 6.13 -27.11
CA ASP A 244 -9.68 5.83 -28.44
C ASP A 244 -8.23 5.28 -28.39
N ALA A 245 -7.71 4.88 -29.55
CA ALA A 245 -6.34 4.36 -29.66
C ALA A 245 -5.28 5.38 -29.21
N GLN A 246 -5.50 6.69 -29.35
CA GLN A 246 -4.54 7.70 -28.91
C GLN A 246 -4.48 7.82 -27.38
N SER A 247 -5.62 7.73 -26.71
CA SER A 247 -5.66 7.61 -25.25
C SER A 247 -5.04 6.30 -24.77
N TRP A 248 -5.18 5.20 -25.52
CA TRP A 248 -4.52 3.93 -25.21
C TRP A 248 -2.99 4.01 -25.26
N GLU A 249 -2.41 4.74 -26.22
CA GLU A 249 -0.95 4.94 -26.26
C GLU A 249 -0.41 5.60 -24.98
N GLN A 250 -1.19 6.50 -24.37
CA GLN A 250 -0.83 7.11 -23.08
C GLN A 250 -0.94 6.12 -21.92
N TRP A 251 -1.94 5.25 -21.95
CA TRP A 251 -2.11 4.19 -20.94
C TRP A 251 -0.99 3.13 -21.01
N LYS A 252 -0.48 2.80 -22.19
CA LYS A 252 0.67 1.88 -22.33
C LYS A 252 1.93 2.42 -21.68
N ASP A 253 2.26 3.69 -21.92
CA ASP A 253 3.44 4.34 -21.34
C ASP A 253 3.37 4.41 -19.81
N ILE A 254 2.16 4.52 -19.25
CA ILE A 254 1.91 4.48 -17.80
C ILE A 254 1.91 3.05 -17.26
N GLY A 255 1.44 2.08 -18.05
CA GLY A 255 1.45 0.65 -17.74
C GLY A 255 2.83 0.00 -17.86
N GLU A 256 3.77 0.61 -18.58
CA GLU A 256 5.21 0.30 -18.59
C GLU A 256 5.87 0.75 -17.28
N MET A 257 5.37 0.27 -16.14
CA MET A 257 6.02 0.50 -14.85
C MET A 257 7.37 -0.21 -14.84
N LYS A 258 8.43 0.59 -14.82
CA LYS A 258 9.82 0.13 -14.87
C LYS A 258 10.19 -0.64 -13.60
N MET A 259 10.00 -1.96 -13.66
CA MET A 259 10.93 -3.09 -13.34
C MET A 259 11.80 -3.09 -12.07
N ALA A 260 11.86 -2.06 -11.23
CA ALA A 260 12.62 -2.07 -9.96
C ALA A 260 11.78 -2.57 -8.76
N GLU A 261 10.53 -2.93 -9.01
CA GLU A 261 9.46 -3.00 -7.99
C GLU A 261 9.07 -4.43 -7.60
N HIS A 262 9.42 -5.42 -8.46
CA HIS A 262 8.95 -6.79 -8.33
C HIS A 262 9.58 -7.55 -7.17
N PHE A 263 10.89 -7.32 -6.91
CA PHE A 263 11.60 -7.98 -5.81
C PHE A 263 11.03 -7.59 -4.44
N ASP A 264 10.72 -6.30 -4.24
CA ASP A 264 10.13 -5.81 -2.99
C ASP A 264 8.82 -6.53 -2.67
N THR A 265 7.96 -6.66 -3.69
CA THR A 265 6.67 -7.35 -3.56
C THR A 265 6.84 -8.85 -3.38
N ALA A 266 7.76 -9.46 -4.12
CA ALA A 266 8.06 -10.88 -3.99
C ALA A 266 8.55 -11.25 -2.58
N LEU A 267 9.49 -10.46 -2.04
CA LEU A 267 9.97 -10.59 -0.66
C LEU A 267 8.82 -10.45 0.34
N PHE A 268 8.00 -9.41 0.19
CA PHE A 268 6.86 -9.17 1.06
C PHE A 268 5.85 -10.33 1.04
N LEU A 269 5.45 -10.79 -0.14
CA LEU A 269 4.51 -11.90 -0.29
C LEU A 269 5.10 -13.18 0.28
N TYR A 270 6.40 -13.45 0.06
CA TYR A 270 7.04 -14.64 0.59
C TYR A 270 6.96 -14.68 2.11
N CYS A 271 7.34 -13.58 2.76
CA CYS A 271 7.31 -13.45 4.22
C CYS A 271 5.90 -13.47 4.81
N SER A 272 4.89 -12.97 4.07
CA SER A 272 3.50 -12.95 4.52
C SER A 272 2.84 -14.33 4.42
N LEU A 273 3.08 -15.04 3.33
CA LEU A 273 2.44 -16.33 3.04
C LEU A 273 3.15 -17.51 3.72
N ASN A 274 4.48 -17.43 3.86
CA ASN A 274 5.29 -18.42 4.57
C ASN A 274 5.59 -17.89 5.97
N LYS A 275 4.78 -18.29 6.95
CA LYS A 275 4.95 -17.90 8.36
C LYS A 275 6.20 -18.57 8.96
N ILE A 276 7.36 -18.02 8.62
CA ILE A 276 8.69 -18.30 9.18
C ILE A 276 8.88 -17.47 10.45
#